data_AF-A0A553DQZ2-F1
#
_entry.id   AF-A0A553DQZ2-F1
#
_cell.length_a   1.000
_cell.length_b   1.000
_cell.length_c   1.000
_cell.angle_alpha   90.00
_cell.angle_beta   90.00
_cell.angle_gamma   90.00
#
_symmetry.space_group_name_H-M   'P 1'
#
loop_
_entity.id
_entity.type
_entity.pdbx_description
1 polymer ?
#
loop_
_entity_poly.entity_id
_entity_poly.type
_entity_poly.pdbx_seq_one_letter_code
_entity_poly.pdbx_strand_id
1 'polypeptide(L)'
;MNEKIKITFNKKKMLDSIEINEQANIIILLLILKHSIIGNTKSVSLSKLAFIYDAINKTKTIKKNNVLLSSPWHISKNLRKLIVIANEQKLIKINVISSSVKFCLNEKGETILTTIETQDLFVDLVNQINDITTQVKESDLDNQQLIW
;
A
#
# COMPACT_ATOMS: atom_id res chain seq x y z
N MET A 1 -22.50 35.71 -5.38
CA MET A 1 -22.38 34.76 -4.27
C MET A 1 -21.86 33.45 -4.85
N ASN A 2 -20.61 33.09 -4.56
CA ASN A 2 -19.97 31.86 -5.06
C ASN A 2 -20.34 30.71 -4.13
N GLU A 3 -21.30 29.89 -4.54
CA GLU A 3 -21.58 28.62 -3.85
C GLU A 3 -20.41 27.67 -4.11
N LYS A 4 -19.59 27.44 -3.08
CA LYS A 4 -18.59 26.39 -3.07
C LYS A 4 -19.33 25.05 -3.11
N ILE A 5 -19.35 24.42 -4.28
CA ILE A 5 -19.85 23.06 -4.46
C ILE A 5 -19.01 22.14 -3.56
N LYS A 6 -19.62 21.73 -2.45
CA LYS A 6 -19.00 20.80 -1.49
C LYS A 6 -19.21 19.39 -2.02
N ILE A 7 -18.33 18.96 -2.93
CA ILE A 7 -18.36 17.61 -3.49
C ILE A 7 -18.08 16.64 -2.33
N THR A 8 -19.13 15.97 -1.87
CA THR A 8 -19.05 15.00 -0.78
C THR A 8 -18.83 13.63 -1.43
N PHE A 9 -17.57 13.22 -1.54
CA PHE A 9 -17.19 11.95 -2.15
C PHE A 9 -17.74 10.78 -1.33
N ASN A 10 -18.55 9.94 -1.98
CA ASN A 10 -19.18 8.79 -1.33
C ASN A 10 -18.18 7.62 -1.27
N LYS A 11 -17.58 7.42 -0.10
CA LYS A 11 -16.46 6.50 0.21
C LYS A 11 -16.62 5.09 -0.36
N LYS A 12 -17.85 4.57 -0.36
CA LYS A 12 -18.16 3.19 -0.80
C LYS A 12 -18.07 3.03 -2.33
N LYS A 13 -18.58 4.00 -3.09
CA LYS A 13 -18.55 3.96 -4.57
C LYS A 13 -17.15 4.15 -5.14
N MET A 14 -16.28 4.94 -4.50
CA MET A 14 -14.89 5.04 -4.96
C MET A 14 -14.14 3.72 -4.75
N LEU A 15 -14.27 3.08 -3.58
CA LEU A 15 -13.61 1.79 -3.31
C LEU A 15 -14.11 0.69 -4.25
N ASP A 16 -15.42 0.62 -4.51
CA ASP A 16 -16.00 -0.34 -5.46
C ASP A 16 -15.50 -0.09 -6.92
N SER A 17 -15.21 1.17 -7.28
CA SER A 17 -14.63 1.52 -8.59
C SER A 17 -13.10 1.34 -8.66
N ILE A 18 -12.41 1.37 -7.52
CA ILE A 18 -10.96 1.18 -7.41
C ILE A 18 -10.61 -0.31 -7.60
N GLU A 19 -11.45 -1.24 -7.16
CA GLU A 19 -11.28 -2.67 -7.51
C GLU A 19 -11.26 -2.92 -9.03
N ILE A 20 -11.89 -2.03 -9.82
CA ILE A 20 -11.97 -2.11 -11.28
C ILE A 20 -10.87 -1.29 -11.97
N ASN A 21 -10.27 -0.29 -11.30
CA ASN A 21 -9.27 0.60 -11.89
C ASN A 21 -7.83 0.18 -11.51
N GLU A 22 -7.17 -0.54 -12.42
CA GLU A 22 -5.78 -0.98 -12.27
C GLU A 22 -4.81 0.17 -11.96
N GLN A 23 -5.02 1.36 -12.53
CA GLN A 23 -4.18 2.53 -12.27
C GLN A 23 -4.32 3.03 -10.83
N ALA A 24 -5.53 3.04 -10.29
CA ALA A 24 -5.77 3.42 -8.90
C ALA A 24 -5.10 2.43 -7.93
N ASN A 25 -5.18 1.14 -8.22
CA ASN A 25 -4.50 0.10 -7.42
C ASN A 25 -2.98 0.19 -7.48
N ILE A 26 -2.42 0.58 -8.64
CA ILE A 26 -0.98 0.89 -8.76
C ILE A 26 -0.63 2.10 -7.89
N ILE A 27 -1.43 3.16 -7.90
CA ILE A 27 -1.19 4.33 -7.04
C ILE A 27 -1.21 3.92 -5.56
N ILE A 28 -2.19 3.12 -5.13
CA ILE A 28 -2.25 2.58 -3.77
C ILE A 28 -0.97 1.80 -3.43
N LEU A 29 -0.53 0.90 -4.32
CA LEU A 29 0.71 0.14 -4.15
C LEU A 29 1.93 1.05 -3.96
N LEU A 30 2.04 2.10 -4.78
CA LEU A 30 3.14 3.06 -4.70
C LEU A 30 3.08 3.86 -3.39
N LEU A 31 1.90 4.32 -2.97
CA LEU A 31 1.70 5.02 -1.69
C LEU A 31 2.10 4.14 -0.50
N ILE A 32 1.71 2.86 -0.50
CA ILE A 32 2.10 1.90 0.54
C ILE A 32 3.62 1.81 0.62
N LEU A 33 4.31 1.72 -0.52
CA LEU A 33 5.77 1.65 -0.56
C LEU A 33 6.40 2.91 0.02
N LYS A 34 5.96 4.09 -0.42
CA LYS A 34 6.49 5.37 0.05
C LYS A 34 6.37 5.52 1.56
N HIS A 35 5.16 5.33 2.09
CA HIS A 35 4.88 5.46 3.52
C HIS A 35 5.41 4.30 4.37
N SER A 36 5.91 3.23 3.76
CA SER A 36 6.61 2.15 4.45
C SER A 36 8.13 2.35 4.52
N ILE A 37 8.70 3.16 3.61
CA ILE A 37 10.12 3.50 3.52
C ILE A 37 10.33 4.78 4.35
N ILE A 38 10.49 4.60 5.67
CA ILE A 38 10.76 5.70 6.61
C ILE A 38 12.17 5.54 7.20
N GLY A 39 12.92 6.64 7.24
CA GLY A 39 14.28 6.68 7.82
C GLY A 39 15.28 5.85 7.02
N ASN A 40 15.92 4.86 7.67
CA ASN A 40 16.96 4.03 7.05
C ASN A 40 16.41 2.84 6.24
N THR A 41 15.10 2.59 6.29
CA THR A 41 14.47 1.49 5.57
C THR A 41 14.33 1.85 4.09
N LYS A 42 15.15 1.23 3.23
CA LYS A 42 15.17 1.51 1.77
C LYS A 42 14.23 0.64 0.95
N SER A 43 13.60 -0.36 1.56
CA SER A 43 12.81 -1.36 0.84
C SER A 43 11.81 -2.04 1.77
N VAL A 44 10.73 -2.56 1.19
CA VAL A 44 9.62 -3.21 1.90
C VAL A 44 9.54 -4.68 1.48
N SER A 45 9.37 -5.58 2.44
CA SER A 45 9.17 -7.01 2.18
C SER A 45 7.81 -7.31 1.52
N LEU A 46 7.75 -8.41 0.75
CA LEU A 46 6.50 -8.88 0.13
C LEU A 46 5.39 -9.16 1.15
N SER A 47 5.74 -9.69 2.32
CA SER A 47 4.80 -9.97 3.41
C SER A 47 4.15 -8.69 3.93
N LYS A 48 4.94 -7.64 4.18
CA LYS A 48 4.44 -6.34 4.64
C LYS A 48 3.54 -5.68 3.60
N LEU A 49 3.99 -5.69 2.35
CA LEU A 49 3.23 -5.12 1.25
C LEU A 49 1.89 -5.85 1.05
N ALA A 50 1.88 -7.18 1.09
CA ALA A 50 0.65 -7.97 0.98
C ALA A 50 -0.31 -7.74 2.14
N PHE A 51 0.18 -7.70 3.38
CA PHE A 51 -0.62 -7.42 4.57
C PHE A 51 -1.34 -6.07 4.46
N ILE A 52 -0.57 -5.01 4.16
CA ILE A 52 -1.10 -3.64 4.12
C ILE A 52 -2.11 -3.50 2.99
N TYR A 53 -1.81 -4.04 1.80
CA TYR A 53 -2.71 -4.01 0.66
C TYR A 53 -4.05 -4.69 0.96
N ASP A 54 -4.01 -5.87 1.60
CA ASP A 54 -5.21 -6.58 2.02
C ASP A 54 -5.99 -5.83 3.10
N ALA A 55 -5.30 -5.18 4.04
CA ALA A 55 -5.93 -4.41 5.10
C ALA A 55 -6.69 -3.17 4.56
N ILE A 56 -6.12 -2.50 3.56
CA ILE A 56 -6.75 -1.36 2.86
C ILE A 56 -8.01 -1.84 2.13
N ASN A 57 -7.90 -2.88 1.30
CA ASN A 57 -9.04 -3.39 0.52
C ASN A 57 -10.17 -3.90 1.41
N LYS A 58 -9.84 -4.59 2.50
CA LYS A 58 -10.84 -5.12 3.45
C LYS A 58 -11.35 -4.06 4.43
N THR A 59 -10.90 -2.81 4.33
CA THR A 59 -11.22 -1.69 5.24
C THR A 59 -11.11 -2.09 6.72
N LYS A 60 -10.12 -2.93 7.06
CA LYS A 60 -10.00 -3.49 8.40
C LYS A 60 -9.35 -2.48 9.33
N THR A 61 -9.93 -2.27 10.51
CA THR A 61 -9.23 -1.57 11.60
C THR A 61 -8.07 -2.45 12.06
N ILE A 62 -6.86 -1.97 11.87
CA ILE A 62 -5.66 -2.70 12.27
C ILE A 62 -5.44 -2.45 13.76
N LYS A 63 -5.31 -3.54 14.52
CA LYS A 63 -4.78 -3.53 15.89
C LYS A 63 -3.52 -4.38 15.86
N LYS A 64 -2.52 -4.09 16.70
CA LYS A 64 -1.25 -4.84 16.75
C LYS A 64 -1.45 -6.37 16.84
N ASN A 65 -2.44 -6.82 17.60
CA ASN A 65 -2.78 -8.24 17.71
C ASN A 65 -3.27 -8.85 16.39
N ASN A 66 -3.95 -8.09 15.53
CA ASN A 66 -4.40 -8.57 14.22
C ASN A 66 -3.23 -8.81 13.25
N VAL A 67 -2.08 -8.15 13.46
CA VAL A 67 -0.85 -8.34 12.68
C VAL A 67 -0.16 -9.65 13.08
N LEU A 68 -0.11 -9.93 14.38
CA LEU A 68 0.52 -11.12 14.95
C LEU A 68 -0.29 -12.41 14.70
N LEU A 69 -1.62 -12.29 14.65
CA LEU A 69 -2.56 -13.40 14.46
C LEU A 69 -2.91 -13.64 12.99
N SER A 70 -2.38 -12.85 12.06
CA SER A 70 -2.67 -13.06 10.64
C SER A 70 -1.87 -14.23 10.09
N SER A 71 -2.54 -15.13 9.38
CA SER A 71 -1.91 -16.27 8.70
C SER A 71 -0.79 -15.81 7.75
N PRO A 72 0.33 -16.55 7.66
CA PRO A 72 1.37 -16.28 6.67
C PRO A 72 0.76 -16.28 5.26
N TRP A 73 0.98 -15.17 4.56
CA TRP A 73 -0.02 -14.62 3.65
C TRP A 73 -0.08 -15.29 2.27
N HIS A 74 -1.29 -15.64 1.86
CA HIS A 74 -1.63 -15.90 0.46
C HIS A 74 -1.63 -14.58 -0.32
N ILE A 75 -0.57 -14.32 -1.07
CA ILE A 75 -0.50 -13.14 -1.95
C ILE A 75 -1.60 -13.27 -3.02
N SER A 76 -2.57 -12.35 -3.00
CA SER A 76 -3.68 -12.35 -3.95
C SER A 76 -3.18 -12.27 -5.40
N LYS A 77 -3.87 -12.97 -6.32
CA LYS A 77 -3.52 -12.93 -7.75
C LYS A 77 -3.52 -11.50 -8.30
N ASN A 78 -4.44 -10.67 -7.81
CA ASN A 78 -4.52 -9.26 -8.17
C ASN A 78 -3.25 -8.49 -7.76
N LEU A 79 -2.80 -8.64 -6.51
CA LEU A 79 -1.59 -7.99 -6.04
C LEU A 79 -0.35 -8.42 -6.85
N ARG A 80 -0.23 -9.71 -7.19
CA ARG A 80 0.86 -10.19 -8.06
C ARG A 80 0.83 -9.51 -9.42
N LYS A 81 -0.35 -9.41 -10.04
CA LYS A 81 -0.55 -8.73 -11.32
C LYS A 81 -0.10 -7.26 -11.23
N LEU A 82 -0.52 -6.55 -10.19
CA LEU A 82 -0.18 -5.14 -9.98
C LEU A 82 1.33 -4.92 -9.79
N ILE A 83 2.00 -5.80 -9.03
CA ILE A 83 3.46 -5.74 -8.86
C ILE A 83 4.17 -5.91 -10.20
N VAL A 84 3.73 -6.88 -11.02
CA VAL A 84 4.31 -7.10 -12.37
C VAL A 84 4.12 -5.86 -13.24
N ILE A 85 2.91 -5.32 -13.32
CA ILE A 85 2.61 -4.13 -14.14
C ILE A 85 3.42 -2.91 -13.64
N ALA A 86 3.47 -2.66 -12.33
CA ALA A 86 4.24 -1.55 -11.77
C ALA A 86 5.74 -1.67 -12.05
N ASN A 87 6.28 -2.90 -12.04
CA ASN A 87 7.67 -3.16 -12.38
C ASN A 87 7.94 -2.98 -13.88
N GLU A 88 7.05 -3.49 -14.75
CA GLU A 88 7.13 -3.28 -16.21
C GLU A 88 7.08 -1.79 -16.58
N GLN A 89 6.25 -1.01 -15.88
CA GLN A 89 6.16 0.44 -16.04
C GLN A 89 7.34 1.22 -15.43
N LYS A 90 8.30 0.51 -14.83
CA LYS A 90 9.50 1.03 -14.15
C LYS A 90 9.18 1.95 -12.97
N LEU A 91 8.06 1.73 -12.31
CA LEU A 91 7.61 2.52 -11.15
C LEU A 91 8.21 2.00 -9.84
N ILE A 92 8.46 0.69 -9.78
CA ILE A 92 9.09 0.01 -8.65
C ILE A 92 10.34 -0.75 -9.11
N LYS A 93 11.20 -1.08 -8.15
CA LYS A 93 12.32 -2.01 -8.31
C LYS A 93 12.09 -3.21 -7.39
N ILE A 94 12.37 -4.40 -7.91
CA ILE A 94 12.31 -5.66 -7.16
C ILE A 94 13.74 -6.13 -6.93
N ASN A 95 14.11 -6.29 -5.66
CA ASN A 95 15.41 -6.80 -5.24
C ASN A 95 15.22 -8.09 -4.44
N VAL A 96 16.07 -9.08 -4.67
CA VAL A 96 16.10 -10.30 -3.87
C VAL A 96 17.31 -10.23 -2.95
N ILE A 97 17.07 -10.17 -1.64
CA ILE A 97 18.11 -10.08 -0.61
C ILE A 97 17.91 -11.23 0.36
N SER A 98 18.90 -12.12 0.48
CA SER A 98 18.90 -13.24 1.45
C SER A 98 17.59 -14.05 1.44
N SER A 99 17.16 -14.48 0.25
CA SER A 99 15.91 -15.24 0.03
C SER A 99 14.59 -14.48 0.32
N SER A 100 14.66 -13.18 0.61
CA SER A 100 13.49 -12.31 0.75
C SER A 100 13.33 -11.43 -0.49
N VAL A 101 12.10 -11.35 -1.02
CA VAL A 101 11.75 -10.42 -2.09
C VAL A 101 11.41 -9.07 -1.45
N LYS A 102 12.13 -8.03 -1.86
CA LYS A 102 11.99 -6.67 -1.38
C LYS A 102 11.67 -5.71 -2.52
N PHE A 103 10.86 -4.72 -2.22
CA PHE A 103 10.37 -3.73 -3.17
C PHE A 103 10.80 -2.34 -2.75
N CYS A 104 11.19 -1.52 -3.72
CA CYS A 104 11.42 -0.09 -3.50
C CYS A 104 10.87 0.72 -4.66
N LEU A 105 10.62 1.99 -4.42
CA LEU A 105 10.22 2.91 -5.48
C LEU A 105 11.39 3.23 -6.39
N ASN A 106 11.09 3.44 -7.67
CA ASN A 106 12.02 4.02 -8.61
C ASN A 106 11.77 5.53 -8.72
N GLU A 107 12.73 6.28 -9.29
CA GLU A 107 12.63 7.75 -9.43
C GLU A 107 11.33 8.19 -10.13
N LYS A 108 10.91 7.43 -11.14
CA LYS A 108 9.64 7.65 -11.84
C LYS A 108 8.43 7.47 -10.92
N GLY A 109 8.43 6.45 -10.08
CA GLY A 109 7.37 6.21 -9.09
C GLY A 109 7.31 7.34 -8.06
N GLU A 110 8.48 7.77 -7.56
CA GLU A 110 8.60 8.88 -6.61
C GLU A 110 8.05 10.19 -7.17
N THR A 111 8.35 10.48 -8.44
CA THR A 111 7.88 11.68 -9.13
C THR A 111 6.35 11.71 -9.25
N ILE A 112 5.74 10.58 -9.59
CA ILE A 112 4.27 10.46 -9.68
C ILE A 112 3.64 10.70 -8.31
N LEU A 113 4.16 10.07 -7.26
CA LEU A 113 3.61 10.25 -5.91
C LEU A 113 3.77 11.67 -5.39
N THR A 114 4.90 12.31 -5.67
CA THR A 114 5.13 13.71 -5.30
C THR A 114 4.12 14.62 -5.99
N THR A 115 3.78 14.34 -7.25
CA THR A 115 2.75 15.10 -7.97
C THR A 115 1.36 14.90 -7.34
N ILE A 116 1.02 13.68 -6.94
CA ILE A 116 -0.25 13.37 -6.28
C ILE A 116 -0.37 14.11 -4.93
N GLU A 117 0.68 14.09 -4.12
CA GLU A 117 0.70 14.76 -2.81
C GLU A 117 0.67 16.29 -2.94
N THR A 118 1.47 16.86 -3.85
CA THR A 118 1.51 18.32 -4.08
C THR A 118 0.21 18.88 -4.62
N GLN A 119 -0.64 18.05 -5.22
CA GLN A 119 -1.96 18.42 -5.71
C GLN A 119 -3.07 18.12 -4.69
N ASP A 120 -2.74 17.69 -3.46
CA ASP A 120 -3.70 17.26 -2.43
C ASP A 120 -4.71 16.22 -2.97
N LEU A 121 -4.24 15.34 -3.87
CA LEU A 121 -5.07 14.27 -4.40
C LEU A 121 -5.10 13.10 -3.41
N PHE A 122 -6.30 12.59 -3.13
CA PHE A 122 -6.51 11.42 -2.28
C PHE A 122 -6.00 11.56 -0.83
N VAL A 123 -6.04 12.76 -0.25
CA VAL A 123 -5.55 13.06 1.12
C VAL A 123 -6.04 12.04 2.16
N ASP A 124 -7.33 11.68 2.13
CA ASP A 124 -7.89 10.69 3.06
C ASP A 124 -7.27 9.30 2.91
N LEU A 125 -6.99 8.88 1.68
CA LEU A 125 -6.33 7.61 1.38
C LEU A 125 -4.87 7.64 1.81
N VAL A 126 -4.16 8.74 1.55
CA VAL A 126 -2.77 8.95 1.98
C VAL A 126 -2.66 8.85 3.50
N ASN A 127 -3.54 9.54 4.23
CA ASN A 127 -3.59 9.48 5.69
C ASN A 127 -3.91 8.07 6.19
N GLN A 128 -4.88 7.40 5.59
CA GLN A 128 -5.22 6.02 5.95
C GLN A 128 -4.04 5.05 5.74
N ILE A 129 -3.36 5.16 4.60
CA ILE A 129 -2.19 4.34 4.28
C ILE A 129 -1.08 4.63 5.28
N ASN A 130 -0.80 5.89 5.57
CA ASN A 130 0.23 6.30 6.52
C ASN A 130 -0.06 5.79 7.95
N ASP A 131 -1.30 5.86 8.41
CA ASP A 131 -1.71 5.32 9.70
C ASP A 131 -1.52 3.80 9.79
N ILE A 132 -1.79 3.09 8.69
CA ILE A 132 -1.61 1.64 8.62
C ILE A 132 -0.11 1.28 8.57
N THR A 133 0.67 1.94 7.73
CA THR A 133 2.08 1.61 7.51
C THR A 133 2.91 1.86 8.77
N THR A 134 2.56 2.86 9.58
CA THR A 134 3.20 3.16 10.87
C THR A 134 2.88 2.13 11.95
N GLN A 135 1.72 1.49 11.89
CA GLN A 135 1.30 0.45 12.83
C GLN A 135 1.86 -0.95 12.50
N VAL A 136 2.29 -1.18 11.26
CA VAL A 136 2.78 -2.48 10.78
C VAL A 136 4.30 -2.45 10.60
N LYS A 137 5.04 -3.00 11.57
CA LYS A 137 6.51 -3.15 11.45
C LYS A 137 6.86 -4.47 10.77
N GLU A 138 7.96 -4.52 10.03
CA GLU A 138 8.44 -5.78 9.44
C GLU A 138 8.68 -6.86 10.51
N SER A 139 9.23 -6.46 11.66
CA SER A 139 9.44 -7.36 12.80
C SER A 139 8.17 -7.99 13.36
N ASP A 140 7.01 -7.33 13.22
CA ASP A 140 5.73 -7.88 13.71
C ASP A 140 5.21 -8.99 12.78
N LEU A 141 5.62 -8.97 11.51
CA LEU A 141 5.26 -9.97 10.51
C LEU A 141 6.21 -11.18 10.55
N ASP A 142 7.48 -10.95 10.86
CA ASP A 142 8.46 -12.02 11.06
C ASP A 142 8.16 -12.87 12.31
N ASN A 143 7.49 -12.26 13.32
CA ASN A 143 7.10 -12.89 14.57
C ASN A 143 5.64 -13.39 14.59
N GLN A 144 5.03 -13.61 13.42
CA GLN A 144 3.66 -14.15 13.36
C GLN A 144 3.57 -15.49 14.10
N GLN A 145 2.73 -15.54 15.12
CA GLN A 145 2.46 -16.77 15.84
C GLN A 145 1.44 -17.56 15.03
N LEU A 146 1.89 -18.67 14.45
CA LEU A 146 1.02 -19.66 13.81
C LEU A 146 0.05 -20.21 14.87
N ILE A 147 -1.18 -19.71 14.88
CA ILE A 147 -2.28 -20.43 15.52
C ILE A 147 -2.80 -21.41 14.48
N TRP A 148 -2.48 -22.70 14.67
CA TRP A 148 -3.05 -23.81 13.93
C TRP A 148 -4.44 -24.16 14.48
#